data_AF-A0A970QAK5-F1
#
_entry.id   AF-A0A970QAK5-F1
#
_cell.length_a   1.000
_cell.length_b   1.000
_cell.length_c   1.000
_cell.angle_alpha   90.00
_cell.angle_beta   90.00
_cell.angle_gamma   90.00
#
_symmetry.space_group_name_H-M   'P 1'
#
loop_
_entity.id
_entity.type
_entity.pdbx_description
1 polymer ?
#
loop_
_entity_poly.entity_id
_entity_poly.type
_entity_poly.pdbx_seq_one_letter_code
_entity_poly.pdbx_strand_id
1 'polypeptide(L)' 'MPDKVKKAVEVGTDAMIALGISNAKRAKGDRVAVFVMRSGASFLSPRLFDEISFPSIKRMVEGYHDAGLTARAYSTAA' A
#
# COMPACT_ATOMS: atom_id res chain seq x y z
N MET A 1 -21.93 -5.76 4.53
CA MET A 1 -20.70 -5.48 5.33
C MET A 1 -19.53 -4.84 4.54
N PRO A 2 -19.72 -3.91 3.57
CA PRO A 2 -18.60 -3.16 2.98
C PRO A 2 -17.77 -2.35 3.97
N ASP A 3 -18.41 -1.78 5.00
CA ASP A 3 -17.74 -0.86 5.93
C ASP A 3 -16.67 -1.53 6.79
N LYS A 4 -16.88 -2.81 7.14
CA LYS A 4 -15.87 -3.59 7.87
C LYS A 4 -14.63 -3.85 7.04
N VAL A 5 -14.79 -4.09 5.73
CA VAL A 5 -13.69 -4.30 4.80
C VAL A 5 -12.88 -3.01 4.62
N LYS A 6 -13.56 -1.88 4.41
CA LYS A 6 -12.90 -0.57 4.30
C LYS A 6 -12.10 -0.24 5.55
N LYS A 7 -12.69 -0.40 6.73
CA LYS A 7 -11.99 -0.20 8.01
C LYS A 7 -10.78 -1.11 8.17
N ALA A 8 -10.88 -2.38 7.77
CA ALA A 8 -9.74 -3.29 7.83
C ALA A 8 -8.60 -2.85 6.90
N VAL A 9 -8.92 -2.37 5.69
CA VAL A 9 -7.95 -1.83 4.74
C VAL A 9 -7.30 -0.56 5.27
N GLU A 10 -8.05 0.34 5.89
CA GLU A 10 -7.52 1.55 6.52
C GLU A 10 -6.49 1.22 7.61
N VAL A 11 -6.86 0.36 8.56
CA VAL A 11 -5.96 -0.07 9.65
C VAL A 11 -4.72 -0.77 9.11
N GLY A 12 -4.89 -1.65 8.12
CA GLY A 12 -3.78 -2.33 7.45
C GLY A 12 -2.85 -1.36 6.75
N THR A 13 -3.39 -0.32 6.11
CA THR A 13 -2.61 0.71 5.42
C THR A 13 -1.71 1.47 6.39
N ASP A 14 -2.24 1.87 7.55
CA ASP A 14 -1.46 2.56 8.59
C ASP A 14 -0.33 1.69 9.14
N ALA A 15 -0.62 0.42 9.40
CA ALA A 15 0.39 -0.53 9.84
C ALA A 15 1.50 -0.73 8.79
N MET A 16 1.15 -0.80 7.50
CA MET A 16 2.13 -0.94 6.43
C MET A 16 3.02 0.30 6.30
N ILE A 17 2.46 1.51 6.40
CA ILE A 17 3.25 2.75 6.37
C ILE A 17 4.26 2.77 7.52
N ALA A 18 3.81 2.49 8.75
CA ALA A 18 4.69 2.45 9.91
C ALA A 18 5.81 1.40 9.76
N LEU A 19 5.46 0.21 9.25
CA LEU A 19 6.41 -0.86 8.98
C LEU A 19 7.44 -0.47 7.92
N GLY A 20 7.02 0.10 6.80
CA GLY A 20 7.90 0.54 5.72
C GLY A 20 8.90 1.60 6.18
N ILE A 21 8.45 2.59 6.94
CA ILE A 21 9.32 3.63 7.53
C ILE A 21 10.33 3.01 8.50
N SER A 22 9.86 2.13 9.39
CA SER A 22 10.73 1.45 10.37
C SER A 22 11.82 0.62 9.68
N ASN A 23 11.45 -0.13 8.65
CA ASN A 23 12.38 -0.96 7.89
C ASN A 23 13.38 -0.13 7.09
N ALA A 24 12.95 0.96 6.45
CA ALA A 24 13.87 1.88 5.75
C ALA A 24 14.91 2.46 6.72
N LYS A 25 14.46 2.94 7.89
CA LYS A 25 15.36 3.45 8.95
C LYS A 25 16.34 2.38 9.43
N ARG A 26 15.85 1.16 9.72
CA ARG A 26 16.68 0.03 10.16
C ARG A 26 17.72 -0.36 9.11
N ALA A 27 17.34 -0.36 7.84
CA ALA A 27 18.23 -0.67 6.72
C ALA A 27 19.17 0.49 6.36
N LYS A 28 19.02 1.67 6.99
CA LYS A 28 19.68 2.93 6.60
C LYS A 28 19.43 3.27 5.12
N GLY A 29 18.26 2.90 4.61
CA GLY A 29 17.82 3.15 3.25
C GLY A 29 16.97 4.41 3.13
N ASP A 30 16.88 4.92 1.91
CA ASP A 30 16.11 6.10 1.50
C ASP A 30 14.87 5.73 0.66
N ARG A 31 14.60 4.43 0.48
CA ARG A 31 13.62 3.93 -0.49
C ARG A 31 12.71 2.85 0.09
N VAL A 32 11.47 2.86 -0.37
CA VAL A 32 10.48 1.79 -0.13
C VAL A 32 9.83 1.41 -1.47
N ALA A 33 9.89 0.14 -1.83
CA ALA A 33 9.18 -0.39 -2.99
C ALA A 33 7.82 -0.95 -2.55
N VAL A 34 6.74 -0.51 -3.20
CA VAL A 34 5.39 -1.03 -2.97
C VAL A 34 5.06 -2.01 -4.09
N PHE A 35 5.07 -3.30 -3.80
CA PHE A 35 4.71 -4.33 -4.77
C PHE A 35 3.22 -4.65 -4.66
N VAL A 36 2.45 -4.20 -5.66
CA VAL A 36 1.03 -4.49 -5.77
C VAL A 36 0.91 -5.85 -6.45
N MET A 37 0.93 -6.91 -5.65
CA MET A 37 0.77 -8.28 -6.14
C MET A 37 -0.63 -8.48 -6.70
N ARG A 38 -0.71 -8.68 -8.02
CA ARG A 38 -1.93 -9.16 -8.70
C ARG A 38 -1.79 -10.65 -9.01
N SER A 39 -1.49 -11.47 -8.01
CA SER A 39 -1.31 -12.91 -8.22
C SER A 39 -2.64 -13.61 -8.44
N GLY A 40 -3.10 -13.79 -9.68
CA GLY A 40 -4.17 -14.73 -10.11
C GLY A 40 -5.53 -14.71 -9.39
N ALA A 41 -5.72 -13.91 -8.34
CA ALA A 41 -6.75 -14.08 -7.31
C ALA A 41 -7.52 -12.79 -7.00
N SER A 42 -7.29 -11.71 -7.73
CA SER A 42 -8.08 -10.50 -7.58
C SER A 42 -9.32 -10.58 -8.46
N PHE A 43 -10.37 -11.27 -8.00
CA PHE A 43 -11.77 -11.07 -8.43
C PHE A 43 -12.31 -9.66 -8.07
N LEU A 44 -11.41 -8.70 -7.80
CA LEU A 44 -11.75 -7.31 -7.61
C LEU A 44 -12.09 -6.72 -8.97
N SER A 45 -13.37 -6.43 -9.18
CA SER A 45 -13.79 -5.64 -10.33
C SER A 45 -13.03 -4.31 -10.36
N PRO A 46 -12.88 -3.67 -11.54
CA PRO A 46 -12.27 -2.35 -11.64
C PRO A 46 -12.85 -1.36 -10.63
N ARG A 47 -14.17 -1.41 -10.41
CA ARG A 47 -14.86 -0.60 -9.41
C ARG A 47 -14.36 -0.84 -7.99
N LEU A 48 -14.20 -2.10 -7.56
CA LEU A 48 -13.71 -2.41 -6.21
C LEU A 48 -12.24 -2.03 -6.03
N PHE A 49 -11.44 -2.11 -7.09
CA PHE A 49 -10.08 -1.61 -7.08
C PHE A 49 -10.05 -0.10 -6.81
N ASP A 50 -10.85 0.68 -7.54
CA ASP A 50 -10.91 2.14 -7.36
C ASP A 50 -11.47 2.54 -6.00
N GLU A 51 -12.43 1.78 -5.46
CA GLU A 51 -13.10 2.11 -4.20
C GLU A 51 -12.27 1.75 -2.96
N ILE A 52 -11.43 0.71 -3.02
CA ILE A 52 -10.77 0.13 -1.83
C ILE A 52 -9.25 0.08 -1.99
N SER A 53 -8.75 -0.41 -3.12
CA SER A 53 -7.32 -0.70 -3.29
C SER A 53 -6.52 0.53 -3.70
N PHE A 54 -6.99 1.31 -4.67
CA PHE A 54 -6.26 2.47 -5.15
C PHE A 54 -6.04 3.54 -4.05
N PRO A 55 -7.05 3.89 -3.21
CA PRO A 55 -6.84 4.86 -2.14
C PRO A 55 -5.79 4.43 -1.12
N SER A 56 -5.75 3.13 -0.77
CA SER A 56 -4.75 2.61 0.16
C SER A 56 -3.34 2.60 -0.44
N ILE A 57 -3.19 2.20 -1.70
CA ILE A 57 -1.90 2.26 -2.41
C ILE A 57 -1.38 3.69 -2.49
N LYS A 58 -2.25 4.64 -2.85
CA LYS A 58 -1.91 6.05 -2.90
C LYS A 58 -1.45 6.56 -1.53
N ARG A 59 -2.22 6.30 -0.48
CA ARG A 59 -1.90 6.71 0.90
C ARG A 59 -0.58 6.12 1.39
N MET A 60 -0.22 4.90 1.00
CA MET A 60 1.09 4.34 1.31
C MET A 60 2.22 5.15 0.65
N VAL A 61 2.13 5.42 -0.66
CA VAL A 61 3.16 6.17 -1.39
C VAL A 61 3.33 7.57 -0.81
N GLU A 62 2.22 8.28 -0.59
CA GLU A 62 2.23 9.63 0.00
C GLU A 62 2.81 9.61 1.42
N GLY A 63 2.38 8.67 2.28
CA GLY A 63 2.92 8.54 3.63
C GLY A 63 4.42 8.25 3.69
N TYR A 64 4.97 7.53 2.71
CA TYR A 64 6.42 7.34 2.60
C TYR A 64 7.12 8.62 2.12
N HIS A 65 6.55 9.35 1.17
CA HIS A 65 7.10 10.63 0.71
C HIS A 65 7.13 11.66 1.84
N ASP A 66 6.07 11.76 2.63
CA ASP A 66 5.99 12.65 3.80
C ASP A 66 7.03 12.31 4.87
N ALA A 67 7.42 11.03 4.97
CA ALA A 67 8.50 10.57 5.82
C ALA A 67 9.92 10.80 5.25
N GLY A 68 10.02 11.48 4.10
CA GLY A 68 11.28 11.75 3.41
C GLY A 68 11.87 10.57 2.64
N LEU A 69 11.06 9.54 2.36
CA LEU A 69 11.48 8.35 1.62
C LEU A 69 11.04 8.44 0.16
N THR A 70 11.86 7.90 -0.74
CA THR A 70 11.47 7.69 -2.13
C THR A 70 10.63 6.42 -2.24
N ALA A 71 9.37 6.54 -2.64
CA ALA A 71 8.48 5.40 -2.86
C ALA A 71 7.91 5.35 -4.27
N ARG A 72 7.80 4.13 -4.81
CA ARG A 72 7.13 3.83 -6.10
C ARG A 72 6.32 2.56 -5.97
N ALA A 73 5.14 2.56 -6.60
CA ALA A 73 4.28 1.39 -6.70
C ALA A 73 4.57 0.63 -8.00
N TYR A 74 4.75 -0.67 -7.89
CA TYR A 74 5.01 -1.57 -9.00
C TYR A 74 3.89 -2.60 -9.07
N SER A 75 3.21 -2.68 -10.20
CA SER A 75 2.32 -3.80 -10.49
C SER A 75 3.20 -5.00 -10.85
N THR A 76 3.13 -6.07 -10.07
CA THR A 76 3.73 -7.34 -10.46
C THR A 76 2.66 -8.19 -11.13
N ALA A 77 2.80 -8.43 -12.43
CA ALA A 77 2.06 -9.49 -13.10
C ALA A 77 2.54 -10.83 -12.54
N ALA A 78 1.61 -11.68 -12.08
CA ALA A 78 1.87 -13.10 -11.98
C ALA A 78 1.50 -13.76 -13.31
#